data_AF-Q64F62-F1
#
_entry.id   AF-Q64F62-F1
#
_cell.length_a   1.000
_cell.length_b   1.000
_cell.length_c   1.000
_cell.angle_alpha   90.00
_cell.angle_beta   90.00
_cell.angle_gamma   90.00
#
_symmetry.space_group_name_H-M   'P 1'
#
loop_
_entity.id
_entity.type
_entity.pdbx_description
1 polymer ?
#
loop_
_entity_poly.entity_id
_entity_poly.type
_entity_poly.pdbx_seq_one_letter_code
_entity_poly.pdbx_strand_id
1 'polypeptide(L)'
;MRRKLLGLSAMALTMTAPFAAIACKTTKSDRILFATAQGAGWPLSLALRPLVKYYNETYKNEAGFVPVKFKFADNPTKDPEIETHGITNQFQLIKKTKEDIETHNTKALPNIVLGDQSGAYIINQDQRLLDISDQGIDKNTFSSKIAELHSILAGQNDTTKLYSIPFDNADTNAVQINLRVMDKMFELIKKGGGTVEESSKIYKKVEASKKEKNKNDLPEKTIWSALKVKEQKNGEKGSLSDIKLNDATLQSLKSLRDFAAKFTEGVEIDTSRVNGDTISGEVLSIDYQEQEFYKELHSRINSDKPIFELDKSNDKNIPKVKYNLVQDDSIKQEFKNLWEEWNKSIKRVEYKKETPNKKVFQSMKFMANGVKEWGSWNIFRFQSAISLASSVGANQNKITDFTRKHPYFSDDIKKDPKFDTNNAKGADVFMDSQITPSKGNKNGGTDITPSKTNPGIFDEGGSSILPINVGNEKLNNGTKKFLKWIYTGKNKVSGIEEENWLTLAKTSGYIMPLKEVVTKETVKKLEEIISKLETDLKSKDDITKEPEYFTLNMLRSSLLSLKSLVKLENGESVARAMVTDDKAAEITGNVAKTLIGQTNIDGRTDTNADTLLSQFENIIKK
;
A
#
# COMPACT_ATOMS: atom_id res chain seq x y z
N MET A 1 -54.64 49.69 39.18
CA MET A 1 -54.47 51.16 39.02
C MET A 1 -53.11 51.40 38.37
N ARG A 2 -53.07 51.80 37.10
CA ARG A 2 -52.77 53.17 36.60
C ARG A 2 -51.39 53.73 37.00
N ARG A 3 -50.54 53.93 35.96
CA ARG A 3 -49.72 55.14 35.62
C ARG A 3 -48.70 55.64 36.68
N LYS A 4 -47.56 56.28 36.41
CA LYS A 4 -46.81 56.74 35.22
C LYS A 4 -45.49 57.35 35.77
N LEU A 5 -44.45 57.35 34.92
CA LEU A 5 -43.40 58.37 34.70
C LEU A 5 -42.32 58.73 35.74
N LEU A 6 -41.09 58.65 35.20
CA LEU A 6 -39.96 59.61 35.17
C LEU A 6 -39.23 60.02 36.46
N GLY A 7 -37.93 59.75 36.44
CA GLY A 7 -36.91 60.44 37.21
C GLY A 7 -35.53 60.16 36.61
N LEU A 8 -35.22 60.82 35.49
CA LEU A 8 -33.88 60.86 34.90
C LEU A 8 -33.10 61.96 35.63
N SER A 9 -32.08 61.59 36.38
CA SER A 9 -31.02 62.52 36.81
C SER A 9 -29.69 61.80 36.73
N ALA A 10 -28.87 62.27 35.81
CA ALA A 10 -27.50 61.84 35.59
C ALA A 10 -26.62 62.14 36.81
N MET A 11 -25.74 61.21 37.17
CA MET A 11 -24.35 61.54 37.47
C MET A 11 -23.48 60.29 37.38
N ALA A 12 -22.41 60.42 36.59
CA ALA A 12 -21.40 59.42 36.35
C ALA A 12 -20.70 58.99 37.64
N LEU A 13 -20.30 57.71 37.73
CA LEU A 13 -18.91 57.31 37.92
C LEU A 13 -18.77 55.79 38.08
N THR A 14 -17.70 55.28 37.47
CA THR A 14 -17.06 53.96 37.64
C THR A 14 -17.76 52.74 37.05
N MET A 15 -17.33 52.41 35.82
CA MET A 15 -17.29 51.05 35.30
C MET A 15 -16.42 50.16 36.20
N THR A 16 -17.01 49.11 36.77
CA THR A 16 -16.33 47.83 37.02
C THR A 16 -17.34 46.70 36.82
N ALA A 17 -17.62 46.37 35.56
CA ALA A 17 -18.13 45.05 35.27
C ALA A 17 -17.06 44.04 35.72
N PRO A 18 -17.40 43.00 36.51
CA PRO A 18 -16.48 41.89 36.65
C PRO A 18 -16.41 41.23 35.28
N PHE A 19 -15.34 41.51 34.54
CA PHE A 19 -14.82 40.55 33.58
C PHE A 19 -14.61 39.28 34.40
N ALA A 20 -15.59 38.38 34.36
CA ALA A 20 -15.34 36.97 34.58
C ALA A 20 -14.26 36.63 33.56
N ALA A 21 -13.01 36.58 34.04
CA ALA A 21 -11.96 35.89 33.35
C ALA A 21 -12.49 34.48 33.14
N ILE A 22 -13.05 34.23 31.96
CA ILE A 22 -13.05 32.90 31.37
C ILE A 22 -11.57 32.63 31.20
N ALA A 23 -10.95 32.12 32.27
CA ALA A 23 -9.67 31.49 32.19
C ALA A 23 -9.85 30.40 31.13
N CYS A 24 -9.34 30.66 29.93
CA CYS A 24 -8.98 29.63 28.98
C CYS A 24 -8.06 28.66 29.73
N LYS A 25 -8.65 27.68 30.43
CA LYS A 25 -7.98 26.44 30.77
C LYS A 25 -7.76 25.74 29.43
N THR A 26 -6.73 26.17 28.71
CA THR A 26 -6.03 25.30 27.77
C THR A 26 -5.53 24.14 28.62
N THR A 27 -6.29 23.06 28.66
CA THR A 27 -5.85 21.79 29.23
C THR A 27 -4.61 21.38 28.46
N LYS A 28 -3.43 21.63 29.04
CA LYS A 28 -2.14 21.33 28.42
C LYS A 28 -2.04 19.82 28.20
N SER A 29 -1.93 19.40 26.95
CA SER A 29 -1.44 18.05 26.64
C SER A 29 0.00 17.93 27.16
N ASP A 30 0.32 16.80 27.79
CA ASP A 30 1.61 16.51 28.42
C ASP A 30 2.37 15.38 27.72
N ARG A 31 1.88 14.95 26.55
CA ARG A 31 2.39 13.83 25.77
C ARG A 31 2.47 14.15 24.28
N ILE A 32 3.36 13.46 23.57
CA ILE A 32 3.40 13.42 22.10
C ILE A 32 2.39 12.35 21.66
N LEU A 33 1.34 12.76 20.95
CA LEU A 33 0.35 11.84 20.41
C LEU A 33 0.69 11.48 18.96
N PHE A 34 1.01 10.21 18.73
CA PHE A 34 1.28 9.66 17.39
C PHE A 34 0.03 8.93 16.88
N ALA A 35 -0.68 9.54 15.94
CA ALA A 35 -1.89 8.99 15.34
C ALA A 35 -1.63 8.28 14.00
N THR A 36 -2.28 7.14 13.79
CA THR A 36 -2.30 6.43 12.51
C THR A 36 -3.66 5.79 12.27
N ALA A 37 -4.10 5.77 11.01
CA ALA A 37 -5.33 5.09 10.60
C ALA A 37 -5.19 3.56 10.61
N GLN A 38 -3.99 3.05 10.88
CA GLN A 38 -3.78 1.62 11.12
C GLN A 38 -4.32 1.24 12.51
N GLY A 39 -4.99 0.09 12.59
CA GLY A 39 -5.37 -0.52 13.87
C GLY A 39 -4.15 -1.02 14.66
N ALA A 40 -4.35 -1.37 15.93
CA ALA A 40 -3.27 -1.83 16.82
C ALA A 40 -2.63 -3.16 16.38
N GLY A 41 -3.34 -3.95 15.56
CA GLY A 41 -2.89 -5.25 15.04
C GLY A 41 -2.17 -5.20 13.69
N TRP A 42 -2.02 -4.03 13.08
CA TRP A 42 -1.30 -3.90 11.80
C TRP A 42 0.22 -3.96 11.99
N PRO A 43 0.99 -4.44 10.99
CA PRO A 43 2.43 -4.69 11.14
C PRO A 43 3.23 -3.48 11.65
N LEU A 44 2.95 -2.28 11.16
CA LEU A 44 3.64 -1.07 11.62
C LEU A 44 3.30 -0.74 13.08
N SER A 45 2.03 -0.77 13.44
CA SER A 45 1.58 -0.55 14.83
C SER A 45 2.22 -1.54 15.80
N LEU A 46 2.31 -2.82 15.41
CA LEU A 46 2.96 -3.85 16.21
C LEU A 46 4.46 -3.59 16.41
N ALA A 47 5.14 -3.07 15.38
CA ALA A 47 6.56 -2.74 15.43
C ALA A 47 6.88 -1.46 16.21
N LEU A 48 6.05 -0.42 16.10
CA LEU A 48 6.32 0.87 16.74
C LEU A 48 6.06 0.88 18.25
N ARG A 49 5.13 0.05 18.73
CA ARG A 49 4.83 -0.08 20.17
C ARG A 49 6.05 -0.40 21.04
N PRO A 50 6.82 -1.46 20.78
CA PRO A 50 8.01 -1.76 21.58
C PRO A 50 9.11 -0.69 21.44
N LEU A 51 9.27 -0.08 20.26
CA LEU A 51 10.20 1.03 20.04
C LEU A 51 9.86 2.24 20.93
N VAL A 52 8.59 2.67 20.92
CA VAL A 52 8.13 3.79 21.76
C VAL A 52 8.21 3.45 23.24
N LYS A 53 7.90 2.21 23.64
CA LYS A 53 8.08 1.76 25.02
C LYS A 53 9.55 1.92 25.45
N TYR A 54 10.48 1.43 24.63
CA TYR A 54 11.92 1.58 24.87
C TYR A 54 12.32 3.05 24.98
N TYR A 55 11.84 3.91 24.07
CA TYR A 55 12.12 5.35 24.11
C TYR A 55 11.63 5.98 25.42
N ASN A 56 10.37 5.75 25.78
CA ASN A 56 9.78 6.31 26.98
C ASN A 56 10.50 5.85 28.24
N GLU A 57 10.91 4.60 28.33
CA GLU A 57 11.59 4.05 29.51
C GLU A 57 13.03 4.54 29.65
N THR A 58 13.75 4.63 28.52
CA THR A 58 15.18 4.98 28.48
C THR A 58 15.41 6.48 28.65
N TYR A 59 14.61 7.31 27.98
CA TYR A 59 14.86 8.75 27.88
C TYR A 59 14.05 9.59 28.87
N LYS A 60 13.24 8.98 29.74
CA LYS A 60 12.31 9.69 30.68
C LYS A 60 12.95 10.75 31.57
N ASN A 61 14.22 10.56 31.93
CA ASN A 61 14.94 11.44 32.84
C ASN A 61 15.77 12.50 32.11
N GLU A 62 15.78 12.50 30.78
CA GLU A 62 16.54 13.49 30.02
C GLU A 62 15.80 14.83 29.94
N ALA A 63 16.58 15.91 29.92
CA ALA A 63 16.04 17.25 29.68
C ALA A 63 15.26 17.30 28.36
N GLY A 64 14.10 17.96 28.39
CA GLY A 64 13.21 18.10 27.24
C GLY A 64 12.44 16.83 26.85
N PHE A 65 12.49 15.75 27.65
CA PHE A 65 11.69 14.56 27.41
C PHE A 65 10.18 14.84 27.51
N VAL A 66 9.42 14.24 26.59
CA VAL A 66 7.97 14.18 26.61
C VAL A 66 7.57 12.75 26.25
N PRO A 67 6.70 12.08 27.04
CA PRO A 67 6.29 10.71 26.73
C PRO A 67 5.48 10.65 25.44
N VAL A 68 5.69 9.59 24.66
CA VAL A 68 4.96 9.33 23.41
C VAL A 68 3.85 8.32 23.67
N LYS A 69 2.64 8.59 23.19
CA LYS A 69 1.51 7.65 23.17
C LYS A 69 0.95 7.48 21.77
N PHE A 70 0.36 6.34 21.50
CA PHE A 70 -0.29 6.07 20.22
C PHE A 70 -1.78 6.35 20.24
N LYS A 71 -2.30 6.80 19.10
CA LYS A 71 -3.73 6.87 18.78
C LYS A 71 -3.99 6.02 17.54
N PHE A 72 -4.52 4.83 17.71
CA PHE A 72 -4.79 3.90 16.61
C PHE A 72 -6.27 3.91 16.19
N ALA A 73 -6.56 3.29 15.04
CA ALA A 73 -7.94 3.13 14.61
C ALA A 73 -8.76 2.28 15.61
N ASP A 74 -8.14 1.25 16.20
CA ASP A 74 -8.74 0.33 17.16
C ASP A 74 -7.78 -0.05 18.30
N ASN A 75 -8.31 -0.66 19.36
CA ASN A 75 -7.54 -1.21 20.49
C ASN A 75 -8.19 -2.50 21.01
N PRO A 76 -8.16 -3.60 20.23
CA PRO A 76 -8.83 -4.85 20.58
C PRO A 76 -8.26 -5.48 21.87
N THR A 77 -6.99 -5.22 22.20
CA THR A 77 -6.32 -5.75 23.40
C THR A 77 -6.62 -4.94 24.66
N LYS A 78 -7.34 -3.81 24.56
CA LYS A 78 -7.61 -2.87 25.66
C LYS A 78 -6.33 -2.42 26.38
N ASP A 79 -5.26 -2.19 25.63
CA ASP A 79 -3.99 -1.69 26.18
C ASP A 79 -4.20 -0.25 26.68
N PRO A 80 -3.96 0.06 27.98
CA PRO A 80 -4.17 1.39 28.54
C PRO A 80 -3.23 2.46 27.97
N GLU A 81 -2.14 2.07 27.29
CA GLU A 81 -1.21 2.99 26.64
C GLU A 81 -1.61 3.37 25.21
N ILE A 82 -2.72 2.82 24.71
CA ILE A 82 -3.24 3.06 23.36
C ILE A 82 -4.58 3.82 23.44
N GLU A 83 -4.59 5.02 22.86
CA GLU A 83 -5.82 5.77 22.57
C GLU A 83 -6.42 5.33 21.23
N THR A 84 -7.72 5.57 21.03
CA THR A 84 -8.41 5.23 19.78
C THR A 84 -9.12 6.43 19.17
N HIS A 85 -9.26 6.42 17.85
CA HIS A 85 -10.04 7.42 17.12
C HIS A 85 -11.09 6.83 16.17
N GLY A 86 -11.08 5.51 15.90
CA GLY A 86 -12.10 4.83 15.10
C GLY A 86 -12.06 5.11 13.59
N ILE A 87 -10.99 5.72 13.07
CA ILE A 87 -10.87 6.07 11.64
C ILE A 87 -9.87 5.13 10.97
N THR A 88 -10.30 4.30 10.03
CA THR A 88 -9.43 3.32 9.35
C THR A 88 -8.87 3.83 8.01
N ASN A 89 -9.18 5.07 7.63
CA ASN A 89 -8.73 5.70 6.41
C ASN A 89 -7.78 6.86 6.71
N GLN A 90 -6.57 6.83 6.15
CA GLN A 90 -5.52 7.82 6.39
C GLN A 90 -5.98 9.24 6.04
N PHE A 91 -6.60 9.43 4.87
CA PHE A 91 -7.06 10.74 4.43
C PHE A 91 -8.16 11.32 5.33
N GLN A 92 -9.07 10.49 5.83
CA GLN A 92 -10.06 10.91 6.83
C GLN A 92 -9.41 11.32 8.15
N LEU A 93 -8.35 10.61 8.59
CA LEU A 93 -7.59 10.99 9.78
C LEU A 93 -6.88 12.34 9.60
N ILE A 94 -6.32 12.61 8.41
CA ILE A 94 -5.78 13.93 8.06
C ILE A 94 -6.86 15.01 8.16
N LYS A 95 -8.03 14.80 7.55
CA LYS A 95 -9.14 15.76 7.62
C LYS A 95 -9.58 16.02 9.06
N LYS A 96 -9.63 14.97 9.88
CA LYS A 96 -9.93 15.13 11.32
C LYS A 96 -8.84 15.93 12.04
N THR A 97 -7.57 15.72 11.70
CA THR A 97 -6.45 16.48 12.24
C THR A 97 -6.54 17.96 11.87
N LYS A 98 -6.90 18.28 10.62
CA LYS A 98 -7.18 19.64 10.16
C LYS A 98 -8.35 20.27 10.93
N GLU A 99 -9.45 19.54 11.11
CA GLU A 99 -10.57 20.02 11.93
C GLU A 99 -10.13 20.32 13.37
N ASP A 100 -9.31 19.45 13.98
CA ASP A 100 -8.78 19.68 15.34
C ASP A 100 -7.82 20.89 15.41
N ILE A 101 -7.12 21.20 14.32
CA ILE A 101 -6.34 22.44 14.16
C ILE A 101 -7.26 23.67 14.15
N GLU A 102 -8.26 23.68 13.26
CA GLU A 102 -9.16 24.81 13.03
C GLU A 102 -10.05 25.10 14.26
N THR A 103 -10.52 24.04 14.91
CA THR A 103 -11.35 24.11 16.13
C THR A 103 -10.53 24.29 17.42
N HIS A 104 -9.20 24.38 17.32
CA HIS A 104 -8.29 24.53 18.47
C HIS A 104 -8.43 23.41 19.52
N ASN A 105 -8.76 22.20 19.08
CA ASN A 105 -8.92 21.02 19.93
C ASN A 105 -7.56 20.41 20.33
N THR A 106 -6.77 21.18 21.08
CA THR A 106 -5.39 20.84 21.49
C THR A 106 -5.24 19.53 22.27
N LYS A 107 -6.32 19.00 22.87
CA LYS A 107 -6.30 17.71 23.57
C LYS A 107 -6.34 16.52 22.62
N ALA A 108 -7.09 16.63 21.52
CA ALA A 108 -7.24 15.57 20.54
C ALA A 108 -6.24 15.67 19.38
N LEU A 109 -5.70 16.87 19.15
CA LEU A 109 -4.73 17.19 18.11
C LEU A 109 -3.46 16.34 18.24
N PRO A 110 -3.19 15.44 17.29
CA PRO A 110 -1.95 14.68 17.28
C PRO A 110 -0.72 15.57 17.02
N ASN A 111 0.41 15.20 17.61
CA ASN A 111 1.72 15.79 17.34
C ASN A 111 2.35 15.19 16.09
N ILE A 112 2.03 13.93 15.80
CA ILE A 112 2.55 13.17 14.67
C ILE A 112 1.36 12.43 14.05
N VAL A 113 1.21 12.53 12.74
CA VAL A 113 0.20 11.75 11.99
C VAL A 113 0.90 11.02 10.86
N LEU A 114 0.60 9.73 10.68
CA LEU A 114 0.94 9.05 9.43
C LEU A 114 0.05 9.55 8.31
N GLY A 115 0.68 10.01 7.24
CA GLY A 115 0.04 10.62 6.10
C GLY A 115 0.79 10.32 4.81
N ASP A 116 0.60 11.19 3.83
CA ASP A 116 1.25 11.19 2.53
C ASP A 116 1.40 12.65 2.07
N GLN A 117 1.83 12.87 0.82
CA GLN A 117 1.99 14.23 0.27
C GLN A 117 0.67 15.00 0.21
N SER A 118 -0.46 14.33 -0.05
CA SER A 118 -1.79 14.93 -0.01
C SER A 118 -2.16 15.33 1.43
N GLY A 119 -1.78 14.49 2.39
CA GLY A 119 -1.92 14.79 3.80
C GLY A 119 -1.15 16.05 4.21
N ALA A 120 0.10 16.17 3.77
CA ALA A 120 0.91 17.37 3.97
C ALA A 120 0.25 18.61 3.35
N TYR A 121 -0.34 18.48 2.16
CA TYR A 121 -1.01 19.60 1.49
C TYR A 121 -2.17 20.14 2.33
N ILE A 122 -3.03 19.24 2.83
CA ILE A 122 -4.18 19.61 3.65
C ILE A 122 -3.74 20.31 4.95
N ILE A 123 -2.79 19.74 5.67
CA ILE A 123 -2.31 20.32 6.95
C ILE A 123 -1.60 21.65 6.72
N ASN A 124 -0.89 21.79 5.59
CA ASN A 124 -0.14 23.02 5.29
C ASN A 124 -1.02 24.20 4.86
N GLN A 125 -2.30 23.98 4.55
CA GLN A 125 -3.26 25.09 4.35
C GLN A 125 -3.33 26.01 5.58
N ASP A 126 -3.11 25.45 6.77
CA ASP A 126 -3.06 26.18 8.05
C ASP A 126 -1.62 26.51 8.51
N GLN A 127 -0.62 26.21 7.68
CA GLN A 127 0.82 26.36 8.00
C GLN A 127 1.24 25.64 9.30
N ARG A 128 0.67 24.45 9.55
CA ARG A 128 0.87 23.69 10.79
C ARG A 128 1.83 22.52 10.68
N LEU A 129 2.54 22.36 9.56
CA LEU A 129 3.62 21.39 9.49
C LEU A 129 4.80 21.88 10.34
N LEU A 130 5.29 21.03 11.26
CA LEU A 130 6.43 21.33 12.11
C LEU A 130 7.72 21.00 11.35
N ASP A 131 8.54 22.03 11.14
CA ASP A 131 9.90 21.86 10.60
C ASP A 131 10.82 21.20 11.63
N ILE A 132 11.50 20.14 11.22
CA ILE A 132 12.42 19.35 12.05
C ILE A 132 13.88 19.39 11.54
N SER A 133 14.18 20.21 10.53
CA SER A 133 15.51 20.32 9.92
C SER A 133 16.59 20.77 10.91
N ASP A 134 16.22 21.56 11.91
CA ASP A 134 17.09 21.97 13.03
C ASP A 134 17.61 20.80 13.88
N GLN A 135 17.00 19.62 13.76
CA GLN A 135 17.47 18.39 14.40
C GLN A 135 18.45 17.57 13.54
N GLY A 136 18.76 18.03 12.32
CA GLY A 136 19.55 17.30 11.33
C GLY A 136 18.74 16.27 10.54
N ILE A 137 17.41 16.40 10.52
CA ILE A 137 16.52 15.59 9.69
C ILE A 137 16.06 16.45 8.51
N ASP A 138 16.77 16.32 7.40
CA ASP A 138 16.57 17.12 6.19
C ASP A 138 16.64 16.25 4.91
N LYS A 139 16.66 16.87 3.73
CA LYS A 139 16.73 16.14 2.46
C LYS A 139 17.96 15.24 2.33
N ASN A 140 19.07 15.55 2.98
CA ASN A 140 20.31 14.77 2.94
C ASN A 140 20.25 13.50 3.81
N THR A 141 19.28 13.43 4.73
CA THR A 141 19.05 12.26 5.58
C THR A 141 18.49 11.07 4.78
N PHE A 142 17.79 11.33 3.67
CA PHE A 142 17.04 10.32 2.90
C PHE A 142 17.66 10.05 1.53
N SER A 143 17.24 8.95 0.89
CA SER A 143 17.49 8.71 -0.54
C SER A 143 17.14 9.97 -1.34
N SER A 144 18.02 10.37 -2.26
CA SER A 144 17.89 11.66 -2.96
C SER A 144 16.61 11.73 -3.78
N LYS A 145 16.24 10.61 -4.40
CA LYS A 145 15.01 10.47 -5.20
C LYS A 145 13.75 10.52 -4.34
N ILE A 146 13.76 9.90 -3.17
CA ILE A 146 12.63 9.96 -2.24
C ILE A 146 12.52 11.37 -1.62
N ALA A 147 13.63 11.95 -1.17
CA ALA A 147 13.65 13.31 -0.61
C ALA A 147 13.11 14.36 -1.60
N GLU A 148 13.35 14.18 -2.90
CA GLU A 148 12.81 15.04 -3.95
C GLU A 148 11.28 14.98 -3.98
N LEU A 149 10.68 13.79 -4.01
CA LEU A 149 9.23 13.59 -3.99
C LEU A 149 8.58 14.32 -2.81
N HIS A 150 9.14 14.13 -1.62
CA HIS A 150 8.62 14.67 -0.37
C HIS A 150 8.89 16.17 -0.15
N SER A 151 9.65 16.80 -1.05
CA SER A 151 9.90 18.25 -1.07
C SER A 151 8.95 19.02 -1.99
N ILE A 152 8.10 18.33 -2.75
CA ILE A 152 7.14 18.94 -3.67
C ILE A 152 5.78 19.02 -2.98
N LEU A 153 5.20 20.22 -2.89
CA LEU A 153 3.88 20.42 -2.29
C LEU A 153 3.04 21.44 -3.07
N ALA A 154 1.76 21.13 -3.28
CA ALA A 154 0.81 22.08 -3.85
C ALA A 154 0.77 23.38 -3.03
N GLY A 155 0.87 24.51 -3.73
CA GLY A 155 0.93 25.84 -3.16
C GLY A 155 2.28 26.25 -2.55
N GLN A 156 3.36 25.50 -2.76
CA GLN A 156 4.69 25.84 -2.25
C GLN A 156 5.76 25.88 -3.34
N ASN A 157 6.59 26.93 -3.32
CA ASN A 157 7.73 27.10 -4.23
C ASN A 157 9.05 26.56 -3.67
N ASP A 158 9.20 26.54 -2.34
CA ASP A 158 10.40 26.08 -1.69
C ASP A 158 10.48 24.55 -1.72
N THR A 159 11.42 24.01 -2.50
CA THR A 159 11.70 22.57 -2.61
C THR A 159 12.97 22.17 -1.85
N THR A 160 13.53 23.08 -1.04
CA THR A 160 14.75 22.81 -0.26
C THR A 160 14.47 22.07 1.05
N LYS A 161 13.24 22.13 1.54
CA LYS A 161 12.77 21.42 2.74
C LYS A 161 11.83 20.25 2.41
N LEU A 162 11.59 19.40 3.40
CA LEU A 162 10.62 18.31 3.34
C LEU A 162 9.27 18.76 3.93
N TYR A 163 8.17 18.54 3.22
CA TYR A 163 6.82 18.83 3.72
C TYR A 163 6.15 17.61 4.36
N SER A 164 6.63 16.42 4.00
CA SER A 164 6.32 15.17 4.68
C SER A 164 7.62 14.42 4.87
N ILE A 165 7.81 13.78 6.01
CA ILE A 165 9.09 13.13 6.32
C ILE A 165 8.99 11.67 5.87
N PRO A 166 9.83 11.19 4.93
CA PRO A 166 9.81 9.80 4.48
C PRO A 166 9.95 8.84 5.66
N PHE A 167 9.16 7.76 5.73
CA PHE A 167 9.13 6.91 6.93
C PHE A 167 9.09 5.40 6.65
N ASP A 168 7.94 4.84 6.29
CA ASP A 168 7.72 3.40 6.23
C ASP A 168 7.47 2.96 4.78
N ASN A 169 8.53 2.93 3.97
CA ASN A 169 8.42 2.58 2.56
C ASN A 169 8.14 1.08 2.36
N ALA A 170 7.25 0.76 1.42
CA ALA A 170 6.98 -0.61 0.98
C ALA A 170 6.52 -0.65 -0.48
N ASP A 171 6.87 -1.71 -1.21
CA ASP A 171 6.27 -2.01 -2.51
C ASP A 171 4.75 -2.30 -2.33
N THR A 172 3.85 -1.44 -2.83
CA THR A 172 2.39 -1.64 -2.79
C THR A 172 1.89 -2.71 -3.77
N ASN A 173 2.72 -3.06 -4.73
CA ASN A 173 2.42 -3.93 -5.87
C ASN A 173 3.51 -4.98 -6.13
N ALA A 174 4.10 -5.53 -5.06
CA ALA A 174 5.02 -6.66 -5.16
C ALA A 174 4.35 -7.85 -5.85
N VAL A 175 5.10 -8.58 -6.68
CA VAL A 175 4.59 -9.75 -7.39
C VAL A 175 4.54 -10.93 -6.41
N GLN A 176 3.36 -11.50 -6.21
CA GLN A 176 3.14 -12.67 -5.38
C GLN A 176 2.54 -13.78 -6.23
N ILE A 177 3.06 -15.00 -6.14
CA ILE A 177 2.64 -16.13 -6.97
C ILE A 177 2.33 -17.34 -6.08
N ASN A 178 1.15 -17.92 -6.28
CA ASN A 178 0.82 -19.22 -5.73
C ASN A 178 1.35 -20.31 -6.68
N LEU A 179 2.40 -21.01 -6.24
CA LEU A 179 3.15 -21.99 -7.03
C LEU A 179 2.35 -23.26 -7.32
N ARG A 180 1.33 -23.60 -6.51
CA ARG A 180 0.45 -24.76 -6.78
C ARG A 180 -0.61 -24.42 -7.82
N VAL A 181 -1.17 -23.21 -7.76
CA VAL A 181 -2.06 -22.70 -8.82
C VAL A 181 -1.29 -22.55 -10.13
N MET A 182 -0.06 -22.02 -10.08
CA MET A 182 0.80 -21.89 -11.25
C MET A 182 1.14 -23.24 -11.89
N ASP A 183 1.36 -24.27 -11.08
CA ASP A 183 1.55 -25.64 -11.57
C ASP A 183 0.31 -26.16 -12.33
N LYS A 184 -0.88 -25.96 -11.75
CA LYS A 184 -2.14 -26.29 -12.42
C LYS A 184 -2.32 -25.53 -13.74
N MET A 185 -1.93 -24.26 -13.75
CA MET A 185 -1.95 -23.42 -14.94
C MET A 185 -0.99 -23.96 -16.02
N PHE A 186 0.22 -24.40 -15.66
CA PHE A 186 1.15 -25.03 -16.60
C PHE A 186 0.57 -26.31 -17.21
N GLU A 187 -0.05 -27.16 -16.39
CA GLU A 187 -0.74 -28.37 -16.85
C GLU A 187 -1.81 -28.03 -17.90
N LEU A 188 -2.67 -27.05 -17.61
CA LEU A 188 -3.74 -26.62 -18.51
C LEU A 188 -3.19 -26.01 -19.79
N ILE A 189 -2.17 -25.13 -19.72
CA ILE A 189 -1.51 -24.55 -20.89
C ILE A 189 -0.97 -25.66 -21.80
N LYS A 190 -0.22 -26.63 -21.25
CA LYS A 190 0.34 -27.74 -22.02
C LYS A 190 -0.77 -28.60 -22.64
N LYS A 191 -1.85 -28.91 -21.90
CA LYS A 191 -3.01 -29.68 -22.40
C LYS A 191 -3.78 -28.96 -23.52
N GLY A 192 -3.92 -27.64 -23.42
CA GLY A 192 -4.56 -26.79 -24.43
C GLY A 192 -3.63 -26.42 -25.60
N GLY A 193 -2.43 -27.00 -25.65
CA GLY A 193 -1.49 -26.88 -26.76
C GLY A 193 -0.54 -25.69 -26.72
N GLY A 194 -0.55 -24.89 -25.64
CA GLY A 194 0.41 -23.83 -25.40
C GLY A 194 1.76 -24.35 -24.91
N THR A 195 2.68 -23.44 -24.62
CA THR A 195 4.06 -23.77 -24.21
C THR A 195 4.43 -23.09 -22.90
N VAL A 196 5.18 -23.80 -22.07
CA VAL A 196 5.76 -23.31 -20.82
C VAL A 196 7.27 -23.49 -20.91
N GLU A 197 8.02 -22.40 -20.78
CA GLU A 197 9.48 -22.43 -20.92
C GLU A 197 10.13 -22.98 -19.63
N GLU A 198 10.71 -24.18 -19.72
CA GLU A 198 11.27 -24.88 -18.56
C GLU A 198 12.55 -24.24 -18.02
N SER A 199 13.24 -23.44 -18.83
CA SER A 199 14.40 -22.62 -18.41
C SER A 199 14.02 -21.43 -17.54
N SER A 200 12.75 -20.99 -17.56
CA SER A 200 12.28 -19.81 -16.84
C SER A 200 12.46 -19.93 -15.32
N LYS A 201 12.70 -18.79 -14.65
CA LYS A 201 12.81 -18.71 -13.19
C LYS A 201 11.54 -19.24 -12.54
N ILE A 202 10.37 -18.87 -13.06
CA ILE A 202 9.09 -19.30 -12.47
C ILE A 202 8.88 -20.81 -12.57
N TYR A 203 9.22 -21.44 -13.70
CA TYR A 203 9.13 -22.90 -13.83
C TYR A 203 9.99 -23.62 -12.80
N LYS A 204 11.25 -23.19 -12.67
CA LYS A 204 12.19 -23.73 -11.66
C LYS A 204 11.67 -23.56 -10.23
N LYS A 205 11.01 -22.44 -9.91
CA LYS A 205 10.39 -22.22 -8.60
C LYS A 205 9.23 -23.17 -8.33
N VAL A 206 8.37 -23.41 -9.33
CA VAL A 206 7.27 -24.39 -9.22
C VAL A 206 7.81 -25.80 -8.99
N GLU A 207 8.82 -26.21 -9.75
CA GLU A 207 9.46 -27.54 -9.63
C GLU A 207 10.19 -27.72 -8.30
N ALA A 208 10.89 -26.69 -7.80
CA ALA A 208 11.53 -26.73 -6.49
C ALA A 208 10.50 -26.87 -5.37
N SER A 209 9.41 -26.09 -5.43
CA SER A 209 8.33 -26.10 -4.44
C SER A 209 7.66 -27.49 -4.31
N LYS A 210 7.56 -28.28 -5.39
CA LYS A 210 7.04 -29.66 -5.35
C LYS A 210 7.84 -30.59 -4.43
N LYS A 211 9.12 -30.32 -4.23
CA LYS A 211 10.05 -31.15 -3.45
C LYS A 211 10.10 -30.77 -1.98
N GLU A 212 9.51 -29.63 -1.61
CA GLU A 212 9.51 -29.13 -0.25
C GLU A 212 8.54 -29.91 0.66
N LYS A 213 8.88 -30.02 1.94
CA LYS A 213 8.04 -30.66 2.96
C LYS A 213 6.88 -29.75 3.39
N ASN A 214 7.12 -28.44 3.49
CA ASN A 214 6.15 -27.47 3.98
C ASN A 214 5.31 -26.85 2.83
N LYS A 215 4.63 -27.71 2.08
CA LYS A 215 3.72 -27.37 0.98
C LYS A 215 2.34 -27.98 1.22
N ASN A 216 1.33 -27.46 0.55
CA ASN A 216 0.01 -28.08 0.44
C ASN A 216 -0.32 -28.38 -1.02
N ASP A 217 -1.21 -29.33 -1.25
CA ASP A 217 -1.76 -29.55 -2.60
C ASP A 217 -2.81 -28.48 -2.93
N LEU A 218 -3.14 -28.35 -4.22
CA LEU A 218 -4.24 -27.48 -4.65
C LEU A 218 -5.56 -28.04 -4.08
N PRO A 219 -6.30 -27.29 -3.25
CA PRO A 219 -7.47 -27.84 -2.58
C PRO A 219 -8.67 -27.97 -3.53
N GLU A 220 -9.49 -29.01 -3.38
CA GLU A 220 -10.71 -29.18 -4.21
C GLU A 220 -11.73 -28.04 -4.02
N LYS A 221 -11.64 -27.28 -2.92
CA LYS A 221 -12.51 -26.13 -2.68
C LYS A 221 -12.23 -24.94 -3.60
N THR A 222 -11.10 -24.84 -4.28
CA THR A 222 -10.86 -23.71 -5.19
C THR A 222 -11.41 -23.99 -6.59
N ILE A 223 -11.98 -22.97 -7.26
CA ILE A 223 -12.43 -23.09 -8.66
C ILE A 223 -11.33 -23.56 -9.59
N TRP A 224 -10.05 -23.29 -9.27
CA TRP A 224 -8.88 -23.77 -10.00
C TRP A 224 -8.84 -25.29 -10.16
N SER A 225 -9.31 -26.02 -9.14
CA SER A 225 -9.41 -27.49 -9.19
C SER A 225 -10.46 -27.94 -10.21
N ALA A 226 -11.51 -27.14 -10.42
CA ALA A 226 -12.59 -27.40 -11.37
C ALA A 226 -12.33 -26.85 -12.79
N LEU A 227 -11.15 -26.29 -13.09
CA LEU A 227 -10.85 -25.80 -14.44
C LEU A 227 -10.39 -26.93 -15.37
N LYS A 228 -10.89 -26.89 -16.60
CA LYS A 228 -10.40 -27.69 -17.73
C LYS A 228 -10.22 -26.80 -18.97
N VAL A 229 -9.42 -27.28 -19.92
CA VAL A 229 -9.29 -26.60 -21.22
C VAL A 229 -10.58 -26.78 -22.02
N LYS A 230 -10.98 -25.76 -22.79
CA LYS A 230 -12.12 -25.87 -23.70
C LYS A 230 -11.86 -26.88 -24.80
N GLU A 231 -10.66 -26.84 -25.38
CA GLU A 231 -10.24 -27.73 -26.46
C GLU A 231 -8.84 -28.28 -26.17
N GLN A 232 -8.73 -29.60 -26.09
CA GLN A 232 -7.45 -30.28 -25.92
C GLN A 232 -6.65 -30.31 -27.22
N LYS A 233 -5.33 -30.36 -27.13
CA LYS A 233 -4.46 -30.60 -28.28
C LYS A 233 -4.52 -32.06 -28.71
N ASN A 234 -5.38 -32.38 -29.68
CA ASN A 234 -5.55 -33.72 -30.27
C ASN A 234 -5.19 -33.75 -31.77
N GLY A 235 -4.07 -33.13 -32.16
CA GLY A 235 -3.64 -32.99 -33.56
C GLY A 235 -4.07 -31.69 -34.24
N GLU A 236 -5.01 -30.96 -33.64
CA GLU A 236 -5.44 -29.61 -34.04
C GLU A 236 -4.89 -28.51 -33.09
N LYS A 237 -5.20 -27.25 -33.38
CA LYS A 237 -4.86 -26.08 -32.55
C LYS A 237 -5.76 -26.08 -31.30
N GLY A 238 -5.22 -26.42 -30.13
CA GLY A 238 -5.97 -26.41 -28.86
C GLY A 238 -6.29 -25.00 -28.36
N SER A 239 -7.16 -24.88 -27.36
CA SER A 239 -7.72 -23.59 -26.91
C SER A 239 -6.73 -22.65 -26.22
N LEU A 240 -5.50 -23.11 -25.92
CA LEU A 240 -4.44 -22.33 -25.29
C LEU A 240 -3.16 -22.30 -26.13
N SER A 241 -3.21 -22.67 -27.41
CA SER A 241 -2.03 -22.77 -28.28
C SER A 241 -1.27 -21.45 -28.46
N ASP A 242 -1.95 -20.32 -28.32
CA ASP A 242 -1.39 -18.98 -28.49
C ASP A 242 -0.70 -18.45 -27.22
N ILE A 243 -0.60 -19.28 -26.18
CA ILE A 243 0.09 -18.97 -24.93
C ILE A 243 1.50 -19.56 -24.96
N LYS A 244 2.48 -18.68 -24.74
CA LYS A 244 3.85 -19.01 -24.37
C LYS A 244 4.16 -18.33 -23.04
N LEU A 245 4.35 -19.13 -21.99
CA LEU A 245 4.70 -18.63 -20.66
C LEU A 245 6.21 -18.68 -20.45
N ASN A 246 6.79 -17.54 -20.11
CA ASN A 246 8.20 -17.39 -19.71
C ASN A 246 8.36 -16.22 -18.72
N ASP A 247 9.60 -15.89 -18.35
CA ASP A 247 9.86 -14.81 -17.40
C ASP A 247 9.39 -13.44 -17.92
N ALA A 248 9.42 -13.18 -19.23
CA ALA A 248 8.94 -11.94 -19.82
C ALA A 248 7.41 -11.76 -19.66
N THR A 249 6.65 -12.85 -19.59
CA THR A 249 5.21 -12.81 -19.29
C THR A 249 4.93 -12.12 -17.95
N LEU A 250 5.84 -12.23 -16.99
CA LEU A 250 5.69 -11.72 -15.62
C LEU A 250 6.35 -10.35 -15.38
N GLN A 251 6.94 -9.75 -16.42
CA GLN A 251 7.76 -8.53 -16.30
C GLN A 251 7.04 -7.23 -16.70
N SER A 252 5.82 -7.29 -17.26
CA SER A 252 5.05 -6.10 -17.58
C SER A 252 3.57 -6.25 -17.26
N LEU A 253 2.93 -5.14 -16.88
CA LEU A 253 1.49 -5.11 -16.58
C LEU A 253 0.68 -5.56 -17.80
N LYS A 254 0.97 -5.02 -18.99
CA LYS A 254 0.31 -5.43 -20.23
C LYS A 254 0.43 -6.93 -20.51
N SER A 255 1.65 -7.48 -20.44
CA SER A 255 1.89 -8.91 -20.68
C SER A 255 1.12 -9.79 -19.71
N LEU A 256 1.07 -9.40 -18.42
CA LEU A 256 0.28 -10.11 -17.40
C LEU A 256 -1.22 -10.06 -17.69
N ARG A 257 -1.77 -8.89 -18.03
CA ARG A 257 -3.20 -8.73 -18.35
C ARG A 257 -3.58 -9.53 -19.60
N ASP A 258 -2.76 -9.45 -20.65
CA ASP A 258 -3.00 -10.18 -21.90
C ASP A 258 -2.91 -11.69 -21.69
N PHE A 259 -1.92 -12.15 -20.90
CA PHE A 259 -1.79 -13.55 -20.51
C PHE A 259 -3.01 -14.03 -19.71
N ALA A 260 -3.43 -13.27 -18.70
CA ALA A 260 -4.59 -13.60 -17.87
C ALA A 260 -5.88 -13.69 -18.70
N ALA A 261 -6.08 -12.77 -19.63
CA ALA A 261 -7.20 -12.76 -20.56
C ALA A 261 -7.21 -14.03 -21.43
N LYS A 262 -6.11 -14.30 -22.14
CA LYS A 262 -5.97 -15.48 -23.02
C LYS A 262 -6.14 -16.79 -22.27
N PHE A 263 -5.56 -16.92 -21.07
CA PHE A 263 -5.72 -18.11 -20.25
C PHE A 263 -7.19 -18.34 -19.88
N THR A 264 -7.86 -17.29 -19.43
CA THR A 264 -9.28 -17.37 -19.03
C THR A 264 -10.19 -17.69 -20.21
N GLU A 265 -9.89 -17.18 -21.41
CA GLU A 265 -10.64 -17.48 -22.63
C GLU A 265 -10.48 -18.94 -23.09
N GLY A 266 -9.34 -19.57 -22.84
CA GLY A 266 -9.08 -20.95 -23.27
C GLY A 266 -9.50 -22.03 -22.27
N VAL A 267 -10.04 -21.67 -21.11
CA VAL A 267 -10.53 -22.61 -20.09
C VAL A 267 -12.04 -22.50 -19.86
N GLU A 268 -12.62 -23.56 -19.32
CA GLU A 268 -14.00 -23.60 -18.84
C GLU A 268 -14.10 -24.28 -17.48
N ILE A 269 -15.24 -24.08 -16.80
CA ILE A 269 -15.52 -24.67 -15.51
C ILE A 269 -16.15 -26.05 -15.72
N ASP A 270 -15.51 -27.10 -15.22
CA ASP A 270 -16.11 -28.41 -15.07
C ASP A 270 -17.15 -28.39 -13.96
N THR A 271 -18.40 -28.18 -14.37
CA THR A 271 -19.54 -28.04 -13.45
C THR A 271 -19.76 -29.24 -12.53
N SER A 272 -19.27 -30.43 -12.89
CA SER A 272 -19.39 -31.64 -12.05
C SER A 272 -18.49 -31.59 -10.81
N ARG A 273 -17.46 -30.73 -10.84
CA ARG A 273 -16.48 -30.55 -9.76
C ARG A 273 -16.75 -29.32 -8.90
N VAL A 274 -17.83 -28.59 -9.18
CA VAL A 274 -18.23 -27.40 -8.42
C VAL A 274 -19.34 -27.75 -7.43
N ASN A 275 -19.17 -27.34 -6.18
CA ASN A 275 -20.16 -27.50 -5.11
C ASN A 275 -20.37 -26.19 -4.33
N GLY A 276 -21.18 -26.23 -3.28
CA GLY A 276 -21.49 -25.06 -2.46
C GLY A 276 -20.25 -24.42 -1.82
N ASP A 277 -19.28 -25.24 -1.43
CA ASP A 277 -18.05 -24.83 -0.75
C ASP A 277 -16.97 -24.33 -1.70
N THR A 278 -17.16 -24.51 -3.02
CA THR A 278 -16.21 -24.02 -4.01
C THR A 278 -16.07 -22.50 -3.91
N ILE A 279 -14.85 -21.97 -3.85
CA ILE A 279 -14.56 -20.54 -3.87
C ILE A 279 -14.19 -20.08 -5.28
N SER A 280 -14.65 -18.91 -5.68
CA SER A 280 -14.27 -18.23 -6.93
C SER A 280 -12.77 -17.93 -6.97
N GLY A 281 -12.24 -17.66 -8.16
CA GLY A 281 -10.83 -17.35 -8.34
C GLY A 281 -10.54 -16.54 -9.59
N GLU A 282 -9.29 -16.14 -9.72
CA GLU A 282 -8.81 -15.29 -10.80
C GLU A 282 -7.38 -15.62 -11.18
N VAL A 283 -6.98 -15.30 -12.42
CA VAL A 283 -5.57 -15.42 -12.81
C VAL A 283 -4.72 -14.37 -12.09
N LEU A 284 -5.17 -13.11 -12.11
CA LEU A 284 -4.44 -11.96 -11.60
C LEU A 284 -5.29 -11.15 -10.61
N SER A 285 -4.83 -10.99 -9.37
CA SER A 285 -5.39 -10.00 -8.43
C SER A 285 -4.49 -8.76 -8.33
N ILE A 286 -5.09 -7.59 -8.17
CA ILE A 286 -4.36 -6.31 -8.12
C ILE A 286 -4.86 -5.47 -6.95
N ASP A 287 -4.00 -5.27 -5.96
CA ASP A 287 -4.17 -4.26 -4.90
C ASP A 287 -3.88 -2.87 -5.48
N TYR A 288 -4.51 -1.82 -4.92
CA TYR A 288 -4.28 -0.43 -5.32
C TYR A 288 -4.35 -0.23 -6.85
N GLN A 289 -5.37 -0.80 -7.49
CA GLN A 289 -5.52 -0.87 -8.94
C GLN A 289 -5.37 0.48 -9.67
N GLU A 290 -5.75 1.59 -9.04
CA GLU A 290 -5.60 2.93 -9.59
C GLU A 290 -4.12 3.34 -9.71
N GLN A 291 -3.28 2.91 -8.78
CA GLN A 291 -1.84 3.13 -8.82
C GLN A 291 -1.23 2.33 -9.98
N GLU A 292 -1.56 1.04 -10.12
CA GLU A 292 -1.09 0.23 -11.25
C GLU A 292 -1.56 0.77 -12.61
N PHE A 293 -2.79 1.27 -12.66
CA PHE A 293 -3.32 1.91 -13.85
C PHE A 293 -2.53 3.17 -14.22
N TYR A 294 -2.26 4.05 -13.24
CA TYR A 294 -1.46 5.25 -13.47
C TYR A 294 0.00 4.95 -13.76
N LYS A 295 0.56 3.91 -13.17
CA LYS A 295 1.90 3.39 -13.48
C LYS A 295 2.02 2.99 -14.95
N GLU A 296 1.06 2.21 -15.44
CA GLU A 296 1.02 1.82 -16.85
C GLU A 296 0.81 3.06 -17.76
N LEU A 297 -0.06 4.00 -17.36
CA LEU A 297 -0.27 5.25 -18.09
C LEU A 297 1.02 6.09 -18.18
N HIS A 298 1.72 6.26 -17.07
CA HIS A 298 3.00 6.99 -17.02
C HIS A 298 4.06 6.37 -17.92
N SER A 299 4.08 5.03 -18.05
CA SER A 299 5.00 4.35 -18.97
C SER A 299 4.70 4.63 -20.46
N ARG A 300 3.48 5.09 -20.79
CA ARG A 300 3.01 5.32 -22.16
C ARG A 300 3.01 6.78 -22.60
N ILE A 301 3.04 7.72 -21.65
CA ILE A 301 3.09 9.17 -21.89
C ILE A 301 4.53 9.70 -21.80
N ASN A 302 4.72 10.96 -22.21
CA ASN A 302 6.03 11.61 -22.12
C ASN A 302 6.56 11.57 -20.67
N SER A 303 7.87 11.33 -20.48
CA SER A 303 8.49 11.26 -19.13
C SER A 303 8.34 12.56 -18.37
N ASP A 304 8.39 13.66 -19.12
CA ASP A 304 8.56 14.98 -18.54
C ASP A 304 7.21 15.61 -18.18
N LYS A 305 6.11 14.88 -18.39
CA LYS A 305 4.74 15.32 -18.11
C LYS A 305 4.01 14.30 -17.22
N PRO A 306 3.98 14.50 -15.90
CA PRO A 306 3.10 13.76 -14.99
C PRO A 306 1.62 14.04 -15.30
N ILE A 307 0.73 13.13 -14.89
CA ILE A 307 -0.72 13.32 -15.06
C ILE A 307 -1.27 14.45 -14.18
N PHE A 308 -0.64 14.69 -13.03
CA PHE A 308 -0.85 15.83 -12.14
C PHE A 308 0.50 16.43 -11.76
N GLU A 309 0.71 17.72 -12.02
CA GLU A 309 1.97 18.43 -11.74
C GLU A 309 1.72 19.78 -11.09
N LEU A 310 2.76 20.39 -10.51
CA LEU A 310 2.70 21.78 -10.08
C LEU A 310 2.81 22.69 -11.29
N ASP A 311 1.87 23.61 -11.42
CA ASP A 311 2.00 24.72 -12.37
C ASP A 311 3.06 25.71 -11.87
N LYS A 312 4.23 25.67 -12.51
CA LYS A 312 5.36 26.56 -12.24
C LYS A 312 5.45 27.72 -13.25
N SER A 313 4.40 27.96 -14.04
CA SER A 313 4.43 28.97 -15.11
C SER A 313 4.57 30.41 -14.61
N ASN A 314 4.35 30.68 -13.32
CA ASN A 314 4.51 32.00 -12.74
C ASN A 314 4.99 31.95 -11.28
N ASP A 315 6.28 32.22 -11.07
CA ASP A 315 6.94 32.22 -9.74
C ASP A 315 6.32 33.20 -8.72
N LYS A 316 5.50 34.16 -9.18
CA LYS A 316 4.82 35.14 -8.30
C LYS A 316 3.50 34.62 -7.72
N ASN A 317 2.94 33.53 -8.26
CA ASN A 317 1.67 32.97 -7.81
C ASN A 317 1.90 31.71 -6.96
N ILE A 318 0.94 31.42 -6.07
CA ILE A 318 0.86 30.15 -5.35
C ILE A 318 0.69 29.02 -6.40
N PRO A 319 1.63 28.06 -6.52
CA PRO A 319 1.55 26.99 -7.50
C PRO A 319 0.26 26.19 -7.33
N LYS A 320 -0.50 26.07 -8.41
CA LYS A 320 -1.72 25.23 -8.44
C LYS A 320 -1.41 23.88 -9.07
N VAL A 321 -2.28 22.90 -8.82
CA VAL A 321 -2.21 21.63 -9.54
C VAL A 321 -2.67 21.86 -10.97
N LYS A 322 -1.85 21.42 -11.93
CA LYS A 322 -2.19 21.31 -13.34
C LYS A 322 -2.64 19.87 -13.61
N TYR A 323 -3.87 19.72 -14.08
CA TYR A 323 -4.50 18.41 -14.29
C TYR A 323 -4.30 17.95 -15.72
N ASN A 324 -3.06 17.60 -16.08
CA ASN A 324 -2.73 17.17 -17.45
C ASN A 324 -3.57 15.99 -17.92
N LEU A 325 -4.00 15.10 -17.02
CA LEU A 325 -4.95 14.01 -17.32
C LEU A 325 -6.22 14.49 -18.03
N VAL A 326 -6.67 15.72 -17.74
CA VAL A 326 -7.90 16.32 -18.26
C VAL A 326 -7.62 17.46 -19.24
N GLN A 327 -6.44 18.08 -19.15
CA GLN A 327 -6.11 19.30 -19.90
C GLN A 327 -5.18 19.05 -21.10
N ASP A 328 -4.41 17.96 -21.12
CA ASP A 328 -3.51 17.61 -22.23
C ASP A 328 -4.16 16.53 -23.09
N ASP A 329 -4.45 16.84 -24.36
CA ASP A 329 -5.17 15.94 -25.27
C ASP A 329 -4.40 14.64 -25.56
N SER A 330 -3.06 14.68 -25.55
CA SER A 330 -2.25 13.47 -25.77
C SER A 330 -2.35 12.50 -24.59
N ILE A 331 -2.40 13.03 -23.36
CA ILE A 331 -2.57 12.22 -22.15
C ILE A 331 -4.00 11.73 -22.03
N LYS A 332 -5.01 12.57 -22.36
CA LYS A 332 -6.41 12.15 -22.44
C LYS A 332 -6.60 10.97 -23.39
N GLN A 333 -6.00 11.03 -24.58
CA GLN A 333 -6.12 9.94 -25.55
C GLN A 333 -5.44 8.66 -25.07
N GLU A 334 -4.25 8.75 -24.46
CA GLU A 334 -3.57 7.57 -23.92
C GLU A 334 -4.34 6.96 -22.73
N PHE A 335 -4.96 7.78 -21.89
CA PHE A 335 -5.88 7.31 -20.84
C PHE A 335 -7.05 6.52 -21.43
N LYS A 336 -7.71 7.03 -22.47
CA LYS A 336 -8.82 6.33 -23.15
C LYS A 336 -8.38 4.98 -23.71
N ASN A 337 -7.25 4.97 -24.42
CA ASN A 337 -6.70 3.75 -25.01
C ASN A 337 -6.39 2.70 -23.93
N LEU A 338 -5.69 3.11 -22.87
CA LEU A 338 -5.34 2.21 -21.77
C LEU A 338 -6.58 1.68 -21.05
N TRP A 339 -7.56 2.53 -20.79
CA TRP A 339 -8.83 2.14 -20.17
C TRP A 339 -9.57 1.09 -21.00
N GLU A 340 -9.63 1.28 -22.32
CA GLU A 340 -10.25 0.31 -23.23
C GLU A 340 -9.48 -1.01 -23.26
N GLU A 341 -8.15 -0.97 -23.28
CA GLU A 341 -7.30 -2.16 -23.19
C GLU A 341 -7.54 -2.94 -21.89
N TRP A 342 -7.62 -2.24 -20.75
CA TRP A 342 -7.91 -2.87 -19.45
C TRP A 342 -9.28 -3.56 -19.47
N ASN A 343 -10.32 -2.84 -19.92
CA ASN A 343 -11.67 -3.39 -20.05
C ASN A 343 -11.71 -4.63 -20.94
N LYS A 344 -11.00 -4.58 -22.09
CA LYS A 344 -10.91 -5.71 -23.04
C LYS A 344 -10.18 -6.91 -22.45
N SER A 345 -9.24 -6.73 -21.53
CA SER A 345 -8.54 -7.83 -20.86
C SER A 345 -9.36 -8.50 -19.75
N ILE A 346 -10.49 -7.92 -19.32
CA ILE A 346 -11.37 -8.51 -18.31
C ILE A 346 -12.24 -9.60 -18.95
N LYS A 347 -11.88 -10.86 -18.70
CA LYS A 347 -12.52 -12.07 -19.19
C LYS A 347 -13.08 -12.85 -18.02
N ARG A 348 -14.16 -13.59 -18.25
CA ARG A 348 -14.88 -14.25 -17.17
C ARG A 348 -15.64 -15.48 -17.65
N VAL A 349 -15.60 -16.52 -16.83
CA VAL A 349 -16.38 -17.75 -16.96
C VAL A 349 -17.21 -17.89 -15.68
N GLU A 350 -18.51 -18.14 -15.82
CA GLU A 350 -19.43 -18.22 -14.69
C GLU A 350 -20.09 -19.59 -14.61
N TYR A 351 -20.12 -20.15 -13.41
CA TYR A 351 -21.04 -21.22 -13.06
C TYR A 351 -22.27 -20.62 -12.39
N LYS A 352 -23.40 -20.68 -13.10
CA LYS A 352 -24.69 -20.15 -12.64
C LYS A 352 -25.57 -21.29 -12.12
N LYS A 353 -25.42 -21.62 -10.84
CA LYS A 353 -26.52 -22.15 -10.02
C LYS A 353 -27.04 -20.97 -9.19
N GLU A 354 -28.33 -20.95 -8.86
CA GLU A 354 -29.02 -19.82 -8.19
C GLU A 354 -28.16 -19.11 -7.13
N THR A 355 -28.24 -17.77 -7.06
CA THR A 355 -27.63 -16.96 -6.00
C THR A 355 -28.03 -17.52 -4.63
N PRO A 356 -27.11 -17.79 -3.68
CA PRO A 356 -25.72 -17.32 -3.58
C PRO A 356 -24.65 -18.27 -4.17
N ASN A 357 -25.01 -19.30 -4.96
CA ASN A 357 -24.08 -20.33 -5.43
C ASN A 357 -23.31 -19.96 -6.72
N LYS A 358 -23.31 -18.68 -7.13
CA LYS A 358 -22.59 -18.21 -8.30
C LYS A 358 -21.08 -18.35 -8.07
N LYS A 359 -20.41 -19.15 -8.90
CA LYS A 359 -18.94 -19.28 -8.88
C LYS A 359 -18.35 -18.68 -10.14
N VAL A 360 -17.22 -18.00 -9.98
CA VAL A 360 -16.62 -17.18 -11.02
C VAL A 360 -15.16 -17.55 -11.15
N PHE A 361 -14.73 -17.72 -12.40
CA PHE A 361 -13.33 -17.66 -12.77
C PHE A 361 -13.10 -16.48 -13.70
N GLN A 362 -12.19 -15.56 -13.38
CA GLN A 362 -11.95 -14.37 -14.18
C GLN A 362 -10.46 -14.10 -14.43
N SER A 363 -10.15 -13.34 -15.48
CA SER A 363 -8.76 -12.99 -15.78
C SER A 363 -8.17 -12.10 -14.70
N MET A 364 -8.93 -11.12 -14.22
CA MET A 364 -8.45 -10.12 -13.29
C MET A 364 -9.47 -9.82 -12.20
N LYS A 365 -8.97 -9.49 -11.01
CA LYS A 365 -9.74 -8.94 -9.89
C LYS A 365 -9.02 -7.74 -9.28
N PHE A 366 -9.70 -6.60 -9.25
CA PHE A 366 -9.25 -5.40 -8.56
C PHE A 366 -9.76 -5.43 -7.12
N MET A 367 -8.83 -5.30 -6.16
CA MET A 367 -9.11 -5.52 -4.75
C MET A 367 -9.64 -4.24 -4.10
N ALA A 368 -10.70 -4.35 -3.31
CA ALA A 368 -11.20 -3.19 -2.56
C ALA A 368 -10.30 -2.78 -1.38
N ASN A 369 -9.32 -3.62 -0.99
CA ASN A 369 -8.39 -3.39 0.13
C ASN A 369 -9.10 -3.10 1.48
N GLY A 370 -8.34 -2.63 2.47
CA GLY A 370 -8.84 -2.30 3.81
C GLY A 370 -9.27 -3.52 4.61
N VAL A 371 -10.51 -3.55 5.11
CA VAL A 371 -11.02 -4.69 5.90
C VAL A 371 -11.75 -5.73 5.05
N LYS A 372 -11.89 -5.49 3.74
CA LYS A 372 -12.74 -6.30 2.85
C LYS A 372 -11.98 -7.47 2.22
N GLU A 373 -10.88 -7.18 1.53
CA GLU A 373 -10.13 -8.17 0.76
C GLU A 373 -8.74 -7.66 0.39
N TRP A 374 -7.77 -8.56 0.16
CA TRP A 374 -6.42 -8.22 -0.31
C TRP A 374 -5.91 -9.30 -1.27
N GLY A 375 -5.08 -8.92 -2.23
CA GLY A 375 -4.46 -9.85 -3.17
C GLY A 375 -3.62 -10.91 -2.46
N SER A 376 -2.94 -10.54 -1.37
CA SER A 376 -2.23 -11.49 -0.51
C SER A 376 -3.15 -12.57 0.07
N TRP A 377 -4.38 -12.23 0.46
CA TRP A 377 -5.36 -13.20 0.95
C TRP A 377 -5.83 -14.13 -0.16
N ASN A 378 -5.96 -13.64 -1.39
CA ASN A 378 -6.32 -14.46 -2.54
C ASN A 378 -5.20 -15.45 -2.91
N ILE A 379 -3.92 -15.07 -2.76
CA ILE A 379 -2.77 -15.99 -2.89
C ILE A 379 -2.82 -17.06 -1.79
N PHE A 380 -3.07 -16.65 -0.54
CA PHE A 380 -3.20 -17.55 0.61
C PHE A 380 -4.27 -18.62 0.41
N ARG A 381 -5.42 -18.25 -0.17
CA ARG A 381 -6.58 -19.14 -0.35
C ARG A 381 -6.57 -19.95 -1.65
N PHE A 382 -5.49 -19.92 -2.43
CA PHE A 382 -5.45 -20.49 -3.79
C PHE A 382 -6.56 -19.94 -4.71
N GLN A 383 -6.96 -18.67 -4.53
CA GLN A 383 -7.91 -17.97 -5.41
C GLN A 383 -7.20 -17.31 -6.59
N SER A 384 -6.01 -16.74 -6.34
CA SER A 384 -5.16 -16.13 -7.38
C SER A 384 -3.98 -17.00 -7.77
N ALA A 385 -3.63 -17.02 -9.05
CA ALA A 385 -2.33 -17.53 -9.50
C ALA A 385 -1.23 -16.49 -9.24
N ILE A 386 -1.49 -15.24 -9.64
CA ILE A 386 -0.59 -14.10 -9.55
C ILE A 386 -1.32 -12.98 -8.82
N SER A 387 -0.62 -12.25 -7.96
CA SER A 387 -1.12 -11.00 -7.39
C SER A 387 -0.07 -9.92 -7.46
N LEU A 388 -0.48 -8.71 -7.84
CA LEU A 388 0.24 -7.48 -7.54
C LEU A 388 -0.31 -7.01 -6.19
N ALA A 389 0.44 -7.24 -5.13
CA ALA A 389 -0.04 -7.03 -3.77
C ALA A 389 1.04 -6.45 -2.87
N SER A 390 0.62 -5.75 -1.83
CA SER A 390 1.55 -5.08 -0.93
C SER A 390 2.55 -6.06 -0.31
N SER A 391 3.84 -5.70 -0.32
CA SER A 391 4.94 -6.54 0.18
C SER A 391 4.78 -6.88 1.67
N VAL A 392 4.23 -5.95 2.46
CA VAL A 392 3.95 -6.18 3.90
C VAL A 392 2.88 -7.24 4.14
N GLY A 393 2.16 -7.66 3.09
CA GLY A 393 1.32 -8.85 3.06
C GLY A 393 2.09 -10.18 3.10
N ALA A 394 3.42 -10.19 3.20
CA ALA A 394 4.24 -11.41 3.23
C ALA A 394 3.83 -12.42 4.32
N ASN A 395 3.36 -11.95 5.49
CA ASN A 395 2.86 -12.82 6.56
C ASN A 395 1.38 -13.21 6.40
N GLN A 396 0.69 -12.67 5.38
CA GLN A 396 -0.73 -12.83 5.14
C GLN A 396 -1.03 -13.70 3.91
N ASN A 397 -0.05 -13.92 3.04
CA ASN A 397 -0.19 -14.73 1.83
C ASN A 397 0.03 -16.24 2.05
N LYS A 398 0.27 -16.66 3.29
CA LYS A 398 0.60 -18.03 3.68
C LYS A 398 0.14 -18.32 5.12
N ILE A 399 0.12 -19.59 5.51
CA ILE A 399 -0.16 -20.01 6.89
C ILE A 399 0.95 -19.49 7.81
N THR A 400 0.53 -18.69 8.80
CA THR A 400 1.34 -18.12 9.88
C THR A 400 0.48 -18.06 11.13
N ASP A 401 1.06 -17.81 12.31
CA ASP A 401 0.26 -17.54 13.52
C ASP A 401 -0.66 -16.32 13.33
N PHE A 402 -0.21 -15.34 12.52
CA PHE A 402 -1.01 -14.16 12.19
C PHE A 402 -2.25 -14.51 11.36
N THR A 403 -2.13 -15.31 10.30
CA THR A 403 -3.29 -15.67 9.46
C THR A 403 -4.31 -16.53 10.19
N ARG A 404 -3.89 -17.36 11.15
CA ARG A 404 -4.82 -18.12 12.03
C ARG A 404 -5.70 -17.22 12.89
N LYS A 405 -5.18 -16.06 13.30
CA LYS A 405 -5.82 -15.13 14.23
C LYS A 405 -6.23 -13.82 13.55
N HIS A 406 -6.23 -13.80 12.23
CA HIS A 406 -6.36 -12.56 11.47
C HIS A 406 -7.71 -11.88 11.78
N PRO A 407 -7.72 -10.62 12.28
CA PRO A 407 -8.94 -10.00 12.79
C PRO A 407 -10.02 -9.87 11.72
N TYR A 408 -9.63 -9.58 10.47
CA TYR A 408 -10.55 -9.33 9.37
C TYR A 408 -10.92 -10.58 8.55
N PHE A 409 -10.38 -11.77 8.87
CA PHE A 409 -10.83 -12.99 8.20
C PHE A 409 -12.26 -13.34 8.65
N SER A 410 -13.07 -13.75 7.69
CA SER A 410 -14.42 -14.24 7.92
C SER A 410 -14.42 -15.62 8.58
N ASP A 411 -15.57 -15.99 9.15
CA ASP A 411 -15.73 -17.24 9.90
C ASP A 411 -15.49 -18.50 9.05
N ASP A 412 -15.77 -18.46 7.75
CA ASP A 412 -15.48 -19.56 6.81
C ASP A 412 -13.99 -19.85 6.69
N ILE A 413 -13.11 -18.89 7.02
CA ILE A 413 -11.67 -19.10 7.07
C ILE A 413 -11.26 -19.50 8.49
N LYS A 414 -11.67 -18.72 9.50
CA LYS A 414 -11.25 -18.91 10.90
C LYS A 414 -11.69 -20.25 11.49
N LYS A 415 -12.84 -20.77 11.04
CA LYS A 415 -13.44 -22.01 11.53
C LYS A 415 -13.30 -23.16 10.52
N ASP A 416 -12.51 -23.01 9.46
CA ASP A 416 -12.26 -24.09 8.49
C ASP A 416 -11.55 -25.25 9.22
N PRO A 417 -12.19 -26.43 9.40
CA PRO A 417 -11.55 -27.58 10.06
C PRO A 417 -10.36 -28.12 9.26
N LYS A 418 -10.22 -27.72 7.99
CA LYS A 418 -9.14 -28.06 7.09
C LYS A 418 -8.25 -26.85 6.77
N PHE A 419 -8.22 -25.83 7.63
CA PHE A 419 -7.40 -24.61 7.45
C PHE A 419 -5.96 -24.93 7.01
N ASP A 420 -5.35 -25.94 7.64
CA ASP A 420 -3.95 -26.32 7.41
C ASP A 420 -3.66 -27.02 6.10
N THR A 421 -4.68 -27.51 5.41
CA THR A 421 -4.57 -28.16 4.09
C THR A 421 -5.22 -27.34 2.98
N ASN A 422 -6.16 -26.45 3.34
CA ASN A 422 -6.93 -25.65 2.40
C ASN A 422 -6.30 -24.29 2.06
N ASN A 423 -5.20 -23.92 2.70
CA ASN A 423 -4.52 -22.64 2.47
C ASN A 423 -3.02 -22.81 2.25
N ALA A 424 -2.39 -21.85 1.58
CA ALA A 424 -1.00 -21.94 1.13
C ALA A 424 -0.01 -21.95 2.30
N LYS A 425 1.00 -22.82 2.25
CA LYS A 425 2.15 -22.83 3.14
C LYS A 425 3.32 -22.03 2.58
N GLY A 426 4.40 -21.92 3.34
CA GLY A 426 5.60 -21.19 2.94
C GLY A 426 6.17 -21.61 1.59
N ALA A 427 6.22 -22.92 1.30
CA ALA A 427 6.76 -23.41 0.04
C ALA A 427 5.81 -23.21 -1.15
N ASP A 428 4.54 -22.89 -0.91
CA ASP A 428 3.55 -22.68 -1.98
C ASP A 428 3.58 -21.26 -2.55
N VAL A 429 4.33 -20.34 -1.94
CA VAL A 429 4.27 -18.92 -2.26
C VAL A 429 5.64 -18.38 -2.63
N PHE A 430 5.71 -17.73 -3.78
CA PHE A 430 6.87 -16.95 -4.20
C PHE A 430 6.52 -15.46 -4.21
N MET A 431 7.48 -14.62 -3.82
CA MET A 431 7.36 -13.16 -3.89
C MET A 431 8.57 -12.57 -4.62
N ASP A 432 8.34 -11.53 -5.41
CA ASP A 432 9.35 -10.72 -6.08
C ASP A 432 8.99 -9.22 -5.95
N SER A 433 9.94 -8.34 -6.25
CA SER A 433 9.74 -6.89 -6.17
C SER A 433 8.65 -6.41 -7.14
N GLN A 434 8.20 -5.17 -6.96
CA GLN A 434 7.24 -4.54 -7.86
C GLN A 434 7.67 -4.57 -9.34
N ILE A 435 6.68 -4.64 -10.24
CA ILE A 435 6.91 -4.48 -11.68
C ILE A 435 7.10 -3.01 -11.98
N THR A 436 8.25 -2.63 -12.54
CA THR A 436 8.55 -1.24 -12.93
C THR A 436 8.55 -1.12 -14.45
N PRO A 437 7.40 -0.89 -15.11
CA PRO A 437 7.34 -0.87 -16.57
C PRO A 437 8.17 0.31 -17.11
N SER A 438 9.08 0.02 -18.05
CA SER A 438 9.83 1.05 -18.78
C SER A 438 9.04 1.61 -19.96
N LYS A 439 9.50 2.74 -20.51
CA LYS A 439 8.83 3.35 -21.66
C LYS A 439 8.83 2.42 -22.86
N GLY A 440 7.74 2.51 -23.62
CA GLY A 440 7.75 2.23 -25.03
C GLY A 440 7.59 0.76 -25.36
N ASN A 441 6.43 0.20 -25.05
CA ASN A 441 5.97 -0.97 -25.79
C ASN A 441 4.49 -0.91 -26.13
N LYS A 442 4.11 0.07 -26.95
CA LYS A 442 2.75 0.16 -27.51
C LYS A 442 2.39 -1.05 -28.40
N ASN A 443 3.39 -1.83 -28.85
CA ASN A 443 3.25 -2.91 -29.84
C ASN A 443 3.65 -4.33 -29.33
N GLY A 444 3.84 -4.56 -28.03
CA GLY A 444 4.00 -5.93 -27.49
C GLY A 444 5.38 -6.61 -27.62
N GLY A 445 6.47 -5.89 -27.94
CA GLY A 445 7.86 -6.38 -27.84
C GLY A 445 8.30 -6.76 -26.41
N THR A 446 8.87 -7.94 -26.24
CA THR A 446 9.14 -8.55 -24.92
C THR A 446 10.35 -7.98 -24.17
N ASP A 447 11.08 -7.04 -24.75
CA ASP A 447 12.47 -6.75 -24.36
C ASP A 447 12.68 -5.33 -23.85
N ILE A 448 12.06 -4.99 -22.72
CA ILE A 448 12.42 -3.75 -22.01
C ILE A 448 12.65 -4.04 -20.55
N THR A 449 13.85 -4.53 -20.25
CA THR A 449 14.36 -4.54 -18.88
C THR A 449 14.68 -3.09 -18.48
N PRO A 450 14.16 -2.61 -17.34
CA PRO A 450 14.50 -1.29 -16.82
C PRO A 450 16.01 -1.08 -16.72
N SER A 451 16.45 0.08 -17.17
CA SER A 451 17.86 0.46 -17.18
C SER A 451 17.99 1.97 -17.05
N LYS A 452 19.22 2.47 -16.84
CA LYS A 452 19.45 3.91 -16.76
C LYS A 452 19.06 4.69 -18.03
N THR A 453 19.10 4.04 -19.18
CA THR A 453 18.76 4.67 -20.48
C THR A 453 17.29 4.48 -20.86
N ASN A 454 16.57 3.57 -20.18
CA ASN A 454 15.13 3.42 -20.28
C ASN A 454 14.52 3.06 -18.90
N PRO A 455 14.43 4.04 -17.99
CA PRO A 455 14.07 3.77 -16.61
C PRO A 455 12.64 3.25 -16.50
N GLY A 456 12.45 2.30 -15.59
CA GLY A 456 11.11 1.83 -15.21
C GLY A 456 10.36 2.87 -14.39
N ILE A 457 9.03 2.80 -14.35
CA ILE A 457 8.24 3.62 -13.41
C ILE A 457 8.22 2.93 -12.04
N PHE A 458 8.62 3.64 -11.00
CA PHE A 458 8.55 3.21 -9.61
C PHE A 458 7.39 3.91 -8.92
N ASP A 459 6.61 3.15 -8.15
CA ASP A 459 5.61 3.71 -7.24
C ASP A 459 6.10 3.58 -5.81
N GLU A 460 6.01 4.70 -5.11
CA GLU A 460 6.23 4.74 -3.67
C GLU A 460 4.97 4.26 -2.96
N GLY A 461 5.13 3.23 -2.14
CA GLY A 461 4.12 2.80 -1.18
C GLY A 461 4.57 3.03 0.26
N GLY A 462 3.63 2.87 1.18
CA GLY A 462 3.83 3.19 2.60
C GLY A 462 3.23 4.53 2.99
N SER A 463 3.65 5.04 4.15
CA SER A 463 3.24 6.35 4.66
C SER A 463 4.46 7.25 4.89
N SER A 464 4.17 8.52 5.13
CA SER A 464 5.13 9.50 5.62
C SER A 464 4.70 10.01 6.98
N ILE A 465 5.65 10.52 7.74
CA ILE A 465 5.39 11.22 8.99
C ILE A 465 5.04 12.67 8.65
N LEU A 466 3.92 13.15 9.19
CA LEU A 466 3.55 14.55 9.23
C LEU A 466 3.70 15.07 10.67
N PRO A 467 4.81 15.75 10.98
CA PRO A 467 4.98 16.43 12.26
C PRO A 467 4.05 17.65 12.30
N ILE A 468 3.24 17.76 13.35
CA ILE A 468 2.26 18.84 13.51
C ILE A 468 2.78 19.82 14.55
N ASN A 469 2.88 21.10 14.17
CA ASN A 469 3.13 22.17 15.10
C ASN A 469 1.85 22.35 15.92
N VAL A 470 1.84 21.93 17.18
CA VAL A 470 0.64 22.00 18.04
C VAL A 470 0.50 23.33 18.79
N GLY A 471 1.30 24.34 18.45
CA GLY A 471 1.31 25.65 19.14
C GLY A 471 1.86 25.60 20.57
N ASN A 472 2.56 24.52 20.93
CA ASN A 472 3.18 24.34 22.23
C ASN A 472 4.66 23.97 22.06
N GLU A 473 5.55 24.88 22.44
CA GLU A 473 7.00 24.74 22.23
C GLU A 473 7.59 23.50 22.91
N LYS A 474 7.17 23.19 24.15
CA LYS A 474 7.62 21.98 24.86
C LYS A 474 7.26 20.71 24.07
N LEU A 475 6.02 20.62 23.59
CA LEU A 475 5.56 19.47 22.82
C LEU A 475 6.22 19.39 21.44
N ASN A 476 6.41 20.53 20.77
CA ASN A 476 7.09 20.59 19.47
C ASN A 476 8.56 20.14 19.60
N ASN A 477 9.28 20.63 20.62
CA ASN A 477 10.67 20.24 20.88
C ASN A 477 10.78 18.77 21.31
N GLY A 478 9.84 18.28 22.11
CA GLY A 478 9.74 16.85 22.43
C GLY A 478 9.49 16.00 21.18
N THR A 479 8.58 16.42 20.30
CA THR A 479 8.27 15.75 19.04
C THR A 479 9.50 15.66 18.14
N LYS A 480 10.21 16.78 17.98
CA LYS A 480 11.50 16.88 17.28
C LYS A 480 12.53 15.88 17.84
N LYS A 481 12.69 15.85 19.17
CA LYS A 481 13.62 14.94 19.85
C LYS A 481 13.28 13.46 19.60
N PHE A 482 11.99 13.10 19.69
CA PHE A 482 11.52 11.75 19.41
C PHE A 482 11.76 11.36 17.95
N LEU A 483 11.43 12.23 16.99
CA LEU A 483 11.62 11.96 15.57
C LEU A 483 13.10 11.81 15.22
N LYS A 484 13.98 12.65 15.77
CA LYS A 484 15.44 12.48 15.64
C LYS A 484 15.88 11.09 16.11
N TRP A 485 15.42 10.66 17.29
CA TRP A 485 15.74 9.32 17.79
C TRP A 485 15.18 8.22 16.88
N ILE A 486 13.95 8.31 16.40
CA ILE A 486 13.36 7.32 15.50
C ILE A 486 14.24 7.11 14.25
N TYR A 487 14.71 8.20 13.63
CA TYR A 487 15.46 8.13 12.38
C TYR A 487 16.94 7.79 12.53
N THR A 488 17.63 8.31 13.55
CA THR A 488 19.09 8.19 13.68
C THR A 488 19.54 7.44 14.93
N GLY A 489 18.59 7.03 15.77
CA GLY A 489 18.86 6.39 17.04
C GLY A 489 18.98 4.87 16.95
N LYS A 490 19.29 4.29 18.10
CA LYS A 490 19.33 2.86 18.34
C LYS A 490 18.38 2.49 19.48
N ASN A 491 17.99 1.23 19.50
CA ASN A 491 17.30 0.59 20.61
C ASN A 491 18.09 -0.62 21.10
N LYS A 492 17.54 -1.34 22.08
CA LYS A 492 18.05 -2.66 22.49
C LYS A 492 17.00 -3.74 22.22
N VAL A 493 17.33 -4.69 21.35
CA VAL A 493 16.55 -5.92 21.14
C VAL A 493 17.28 -7.07 21.81
N SER A 494 16.64 -7.70 22.80
CA SER A 494 17.26 -8.80 23.58
C SER A 494 18.63 -8.44 24.17
N GLY A 495 18.78 -7.18 24.62
CA GLY A 495 20.02 -6.65 25.20
C GLY A 495 21.09 -6.23 24.20
N ILE A 496 20.88 -6.45 22.90
CA ILE A 496 21.82 -6.08 21.83
C ILE A 496 21.38 -4.76 21.21
N GLU A 497 22.31 -3.82 21.06
CA GLU A 497 22.03 -2.55 20.37
C GLU A 497 21.75 -2.77 18.89
N GLU A 498 20.70 -2.13 18.39
CA GLU A 498 20.27 -2.23 17.00
C GLU A 498 19.75 -0.88 16.49
N GLU A 499 20.05 -0.54 15.25
CA GLU A 499 19.48 0.65 14.61
C GLU A 499 17.95 0.53 14.49
N ASN A 500 17.23 1.62 14.78
CA ASN A 500 15.77 1.62 14.76
C ASN A 500 15.18 1.20 13.41
N TRP A 501 15.83 1.55 12.29
CA TRP A 501 15.39 1.13 10.96
C TRP A 501 15.44 -0.41 10.79
N LEU A 502 16.45 -1.09 11.37
CA LEU A 502 16.61 -2.53 11.23
C LEU A 502 15.59 -3.26 12.09
N THR A 503 15.33 -2.77 13.30
CA THR A 503 14.25 -3.28 14.14
C THR A 503 12.91 -3.12 13.44
N LEU A 504 12.65 -1.95 12.83
CA LEU A 504 11.43 -1.71 12.06
C LEU A 504 11.30 -2.70 10.90
N ALA A 505 12.35 -2.91 10.11
CA ALA A 505 12.37 -3.87 9.00
C ALA A 505 12.08 -5.31 9.46
N LYS A 506 12.67 -5.73 10.59
CA LYS A 506 12.49 -7.07 11.17
C LYS A 506 11.08 -7.31 11.71
N THR A 507 10.38 -6.26 12.10
CA THR A 507 9.12 -6.39 12.86
C THR A 507 7.88 -5.93 12.12
N SER A 508 8.04 -5.15 11.05
CA SER A 508 6.92 -4.55 10.30
C SER A 508 6.89 -4.91 8.81
N GLY A 509 8.05 -5.24 8.23
CA GLY A 509 8.17 -5.46 6.78
C GLY A 509 8.36 -4.19 5.95
N TYR A 510 8.37 -3.01 6.60
CA TYR A 510 8.65 -1.71 5.99
C TYR A 510 10.13 -1.35 6.12
N ILE A 511 10.64 -0.54 5.19
CA ILE A 511 12.01 -0.02 5.21
C ILE A 511 12.00 1.50 5.35
N MET A 512 12.87 2.05 6.21
CA MET A 512 13.08 3.51 6.24
C MET A 512 13.97 3.92 5.05
N PRO A 513 13.54 4.86 4.19
CA PRO A 513 14.29 5.24 2.99
C PRO A 513 15.45 6.22 3.30
N LEU A 514 16.22 5.92 4.35
CA LEU A 514 17.40 6.68 4.77
C LEU A 514 18.53 6.51 3.75
N LYS A 515 19.33 7.57 3.54
CA LYS A 515 20.45 7.55 2.59
C LYS A 515 21.46 6.44 2.89
N GLU A 516 21.75 6.21 4.17
CA GLU A 516 22.66 5.15 4.62
C GLU A 516 22.07 3.73 4.50
N VAL A 517 20.74 3.62 4.48
CA VAL A 517 20.04 2.35 4.38
C VAL A 517 19.86 1.92 2.92
N VAL A 518 19.55 2.86 2.02
CA VAL A 518 19.31 2.59 0.59
C VAL A 518 20.63 2.38 -0.16
N THR A 519 21.28 1.24 0.11
CA THR A 519 22.58 0.87 -0.46
C THR A 519 22.65 -0.62 -0.82
N LYS A 520 23.60 -0.99 -1.68
CA LYS A 520 23.82 -2.41 -2.05
C LYS A 520 24.38 -3.22 -0.88
N GLU A 521 25.12 -2.57 0.01
CA GLU A 521 25.69 -3.15 1.22
C GLU A 521 24.59 -3.58 2.19
N THR A 522 23.58 -2.72 2.40
CA THR A 522 22.41 -3.06 3.23
C THR A 522 21.60 -4.21 2.61
N VAL A 523 21.46 -4.24 1.29
CA VAL A 523 20.81 -5.39 0.59
C VAL A 523 21.53 -6.70 0.93
N LYS A 524 22.86 -6.74 0.83
CA LYS A 524 23.67 -7.92 1.19
C LYS A 524 23.51 -8.29 2.67
N LYS A 525 23.57 -7.30 3.57
CA LYS A 525 23.35 -7.50 5.02
C LYS A 525 22.01 -8.19 5.29
N LEU A 526 20.93 -7.75 4.65
CA LEU A 526 19.61 -8.37 4.83
C LEU A 526 19.54 -9.77 4.21
N GLU A 527 20.15 -9.99 3.03
CA GLU A 527 20.23 -11.31 2.39
C GLU A 527 20.97 -12.34 3.26
N GLU A 528 22.04 -11.95 3.94
CA GLU A 528 22.79 -12.79 4.88
C GLU A 528 21.94 -13.17 6.10
N ILE A 529 21.24 -12.19 6.71
CA ILE A 529 20.35 -12.44 7.85
C ILE A 529 19.22 -13.39 7.44
N ILE A 530 18.60 -13.17 6.29
CA ILE A 530 17.53 -14.03 5.75
C ILE A 530 18.04 -15.45 5.52
N SER A 531 19.21 -15.61 4.89
CA SER A 531 19.79 -16.92 4.60
C SER A 531 20.08 -17.72 5.87
N LYS A 532 20.53 -17.04 6.93
CA LYS A 532 20.71 -17.64 8.25
C LYS A 532 19.39 -18.12 8.85
N LEU A 533 18.37 -17.25 8.89
CA LEU A 533 17.03 -17.60 9.39
C LEU A 533 16.41 -18.77 8.61
N GLU A 534 16.55 -18.79 7.28
CA GLU A 534 16.07 -19.89 6.45
C GLU A 534 16.76 -21.22 6.78
N THR A 535 18.05 -21.19 7.08
CA THR A 535 18.82 -22.38 7.47
C THR A 535 18.38 -22.88 8.84
N ASP A 536 18.24 -21.99 9.81
CA ASP A 536 17.83 -22.31 11.18
C ASP A 536 16.41 -22.92 11.19
N LEU A 537 15.48 -22.33 10.44
CA LEU A 537 14.08 -22.76 10.36
C LEU A 537 13.88 -24.08 9.60
N LYS A 538 14.77 -24.46 8.67
CA LYS A 538 14.66 -25.75 7.94
C LYS A 538 14.70 -26.98 8.85
N SER A 539 15.31 -26.85 10.02
CA SER A 539 15.46 -27.93 11.01
C SER A 539 14.22 -28.15 11.88
N LYS A 540 13.21 -27.26 11.78
CA LYS A 540 12.05 -27.25 12.68
C LYS A 540 10.90 -28.09 12.11
N ASP A 541 10.21 -28.82 12.99
CA ASP A 541 9.07 -29.67 12.62
C ASP A 541 7.88 -28.84 12.11
N ASP A 542 7.60 -27.70 12.75
CA ASP A 542 6.52 -26.78 12.38
C ASP A 542 7.00 -25.34 12.47
N ILE A 543 7.53 -24.82 11.34
CA ILE A 543 8.05 -23.45 11.26
C ILE A 543 7.00 -22.38 11.60
N THR A 544 5.70 -22.69 11.52
CA THR A 544 4.64 -21.69 11.69
C THR A 544 4.47 -21.24 13.13
N LYS A 545 5.07 -21.97 14.08
CA LYS A 545 5.08 -21.67 15.52
C LYS A 545 6.35 -20.95 15.99
N GLU A 546 7.36 -20.83 15.13
CA GLU A 546 8.64 -20.23 15.48
C GLU A 546 8.58 -18.69 15.32
N PRO A 547 8.92 -17.90 16.34
CA PRO A 547 8.95 -16.43 16.24
C PRO A 547 9.83 -15.92 15.09
N GLU A 548 10.92 -16.61 14.82
CA GLU A 548 11.86 -16.32 13.73
C GLU A 548 11.21 -16.38 12.36
N TYR A 549 10.13 -17.17 12.19
CA TYR A 549 9.41 -17.24 10.93
C TYR A 549 8.67 -15.93 10.61
N PHE A 550 8.13 -15.27 11.64
CA PHE A 550 7.56 -13.94 11.48
C PHE A 550 8.63 -12.95 11.00
N THR A 551 9.77 -12.91 11.69
CA THR A 551 10.91 -12.05 11.34
C THR A 551 11.42 -12.31 9.93
N LEU A 552 11.55 -13.59 9.52
CA LEU A 552 11.96 -13.97 8.17
C LEU A 552 11.02 -13.37 7.11
N ASN A 553 9.70 -13.45 7.32
CA ASN A 553 8.73 -12.93 6.36
C ASN A 553 8.74 -11.39 6.30
N MET A 554 8.93 -10.70 7.44
CA MET A 554 9.08 -9.24 7.47
C MET A 554 10.37 -8.78 6.79
N LEU A 555 11.48 -9.48 7.02
CA LEU A 555 12.75 -9.19 6.36
C LEU A 555 12.68 -9.41 4.84
N ARG A 556 12.00 -10.47 4.38
CA ARG A 556 11.76 -10.69 2.95
C ARG A 556 10.98 -9.52 2.34
N SER A 557 9.91 -9.06 2.99
CA SER A 557 9.15 -7.86 2.56
C SER A 557 10.04 -6.62 2.49
N SER A 558 10.80 -6.35 3.54
CA SER A 558 11.69 -5.19 3.63
C SER A 558 12.77 -5.22 2.56
N LEU A 559 13.34 -6.41 2.29
CA LEU A 559 14.36 -6.61 1.27
C LEU A 559 13.84 -6.32 -0.14
N LEU A 560 12.60 -6.73 -0.46
CA LEU A 560 11.99 -6.43 -1.76
C LEU A 560 11.88 -4.92 -1.99
N SER A 561 11.35 -4.21 -1.00
CA SER A 561 11.17 -2.76 -1.04
C SER A 561 12.52 -2.03 -1.08
N LEU A 562 13.51 -2.49 -0.30
CA LEU A 562 14.88 -1.96 -0.35
C LEU A 562 15.53 -2.14 -1.73
N LYS A 563 15.35 -3.30 -2.37
CA LYS A 563 15.84 -3.53 -3.75
C LYS A 563 15.21 -2.56 -4.74
N SER A 564 13.92 -2.27 -4.60
CA SER A 564 13.22 -1.29 -5.43
C SER A 564 13.73 0.13 -5.21
N LEU A 565 13.99 0.53 -3.95
CA LEU A 565 14.61 1.81 -3.61
C LEU A 565 16.04 1.95 -4.16
N VAL A 566 16.85 0.89 -4.09
CA VAL A 566 18.21 0.90 -4.66
C VAL A 566 18.18 1.05 -6.18
N LYS A 567 17.21 0.43 -6.87
CA LYS A 567 17.02 0.64 -8.32
C LYS A 567 16.65 2.09 -8.64
N LEU A 568 15.77 2.69 -7.84
CA LEU A 568 15.38 4.10 -7.95
C LEU A 568 16.59 5.01 -7.76
N GLU A 569 17.38 4.82 -6.70
CA GLU A 569 18.56 5.63 -6.42
C GLU A 569 19.63 5.49 -7.53
N ASN A 570 19.76 4.31 -8.13
CA ASN A 570 20.68 4.06 -9.24
C ASN A 570 20.19 4.60 -10.59
N GLY A 571 18.95 5.10 -10.68
CA GLY A 571 18.32 5.60 -11.90
C GLY A 571 17.85 4.50 -12.85
N GLU A 572 17.75 3.25 -12.39
CA GLU A 572 17.13 2.14 -13.16
C GLU A 572 15.60 2.25 -13.19
N SER A 573 15.04 2.98 -12.23
CA SER A 573 13.66 3.43 -12.22
C SER A 573 13.56 4.91 -11.86
N VAL A 574 12.40 5.50 -12.12
CA VAL A 574 12.05 6.87 -11.76
C VAL A 574 10.71 6.86 -11.04
N ALA A 575 10.63 7.60 -9.93
CA ALA A 575 9.38 7.89 -9.27
C ALA A 575 8.70 9.06 -9.98
N ARG A 576 7.39 8.95 -10.23
CA ARG A 576 6.62 10.06 -10.81
C ARG A 576 5.77 10.69 -9.72
N ALA A 577 6.19 11.87 -9.26
CA ALA A 577 5.40 12.65 -8.33
C ALA A 577 4.01 12.92 -8.94
N MET A 578 2.96 12.53 -8.21
CA MET A 578 1.59 12.92 -8.51
C MET A 578 1.18 13.97 -7.48
N VAL A 579 1.28 15.23 -7.89
CA VAL A 579 0.89 16.33 -7.04
C VAL A 579 -0.60 16.21 -6.72
N THR A 580 -0.93 16.17 -5.45
CA THR A 580 -2.30 15.88 -5.00
C THR A 580 -2.90 17.08 -4.26
N ASP A 581 -4.11 17.44 -4.68
CA ASP A 581 -5.05 18.31 -3.98
C ASP A 581 -6.43 17.63 -3.90
N ASP A 582 -7.46 18.32 -3.41
CA ASP A 582 -8.81 17.75 -3.28
C ASP A 582 -9.38 17.22 -4.61
N LYS A 583 -9.11 17.92 -5.71
CA LYS A 583 -9.62 17.56 -7.04
C LYS A 583 -8.89 16.35 -7.61
N ALA A 584 -7.56 16.32 -7.51
CA ALA A 584 -6.76 15.16 -7.91
C ALA A 584 -7.18 13.91 -7.11
N ALA A 585 -7.40 14.05 -5.80
CA ALA A 585 -7.87 12.96 -4.94
C ALA A 585 -9.26 12.44 -5.34
N GLU A 586 -10.21 13.32 -5.68
CA GLU A 586 -11.54 12.93 -6.15
C GLU A 586 -11.47 12.18 -7.51
N ILE A 587 -10.63 12.65 -8.43
CA ILE A 587 -10.38 11.98 -9.72
C ILE A 587 -9.82 10.57 -9.50
N THR A 588 -8.78 10.42 -8.66
CA THR A 588 -8.19 9.12 -8.34
C THR A 588 -9.18 8.18 -7.65
N GLY A 589 -10.00 8.69 -6.73
CA GLY A 589 -11.06 7.90 -6.09
C GLY A 589 -12.11 7.38 -7.08
N ASN A 590 -12.47 8.17 -8.09
CA ASN A 590 -13.39 7.75 -9.15
C ASN A 590 -12.78 6.66 -10.05
N VAL A 591 -11.49 6.76 -10.38
CA VAL A 591 -10.76 5.70 -11.09
C VAL A 591 -10.79 4.40 -10.28
N ALA A 592 -10.39 4.46 -9.01
CA ALA A 592 -10.34 3.30 -8.11
C ALA A 592 -11.71 2.60 -8.01
N LYS A 593 -12.76 3.36 -7.66
CA LYS A 593 -14.13 2.82 -7.51
C LYS A 593 -14.62 2.16 -8.79
N THR A 594 -14.33 2.78 -9.94
CA THR A 594 -14.81 2.27 -11.23
C THR A 594 -14.08 0.99 -11.63
N LEU A 595 -12.76 0.94 -11.46
CA LEU A 595 -11.99 -0.28 -11.69
C LEU A 595 -12.51 -1.44 -10.82
N ILE A 596 -12.65 -1.24 -9.50
CA ILE A 596 -13.21 -2.27 -8.60
C ILE A 596 -14.57 -2.80 -9.11
N GLY A 597 -15.46 -1.91 -9.52
CA GLY A 597 -16.77 -2.27 -10.07
C GLY A 597 -16.71 -3.16 -11.33
N GLN A 598 -15.66 -3.05 -12.14
CA GLN A 598 -15.51 -3.83 -13.37
C GLN A 598 -15.17 -5.31 -13.14
N THR A 599 -14.71 -5.68 -11.94
CA THR A 599 -14.26 -7.06 -11.65
C THR A 599 -14.94 -7.68 -10.43
N ASN A 600 -15.96 -7.02 -9.89
CA ASN A 600 -16.71 -7.54 -8.76
C ASN A 600 -17.36 -8.91 -9.09
N ILE A 601 -17.16 -9.87 -8.19
CA ILE A 601 -17.63 -11.25 -8.32
C ILE A 601 -19.17 -11.31 -8.33
N ASP A 602 -19.84 -10.43 -7.59
CA ASP A 602 -21.30 -10.43 -7.48
C ASP A 602 -21.99 -9.81 -8.70
N GLY A 603 -21.32 -8.87 -9.37
CA GLY A 603 -21.82 -8.23 -10.59
C GLY A 603 -20.87 -7.17 -11.12
N ARG A 604 -20.65 -7.16 -12.44
CA ARG A 604 -19.78 -6.20 -13.12
C ARG A 604 -20.54 -4.92 -13.48
N THR A 605 -19.90 -3.78 -13.26
CA THR A 605 -20.32 -2.48 -13.81
C THR A 605 -19.30 -1.98 -14.82
N ASP A 606 -19.74 -1.71 -16.04
CA ASP A 606 -18.89 -1.14 -17.09
C ASP A 606 -19.10 0.36 -17.21
N THR A 607 -18.00 1.11 -17.13
CA THR A 607 -17.96 2.55 -17.38
C THR A 607 -16.92 2.81 -18.47
N ASN A 608 -17.29 3.55 -19.51
CA ASN A 608 -16.36 3.93 -20.57
C ASN A 608 -15.47 5.13 -20.15
N ALA A 609 -14.37 5.30 -20.87
CA ALA A 609 -13.39 6.34 -20.54
C ALA A 609 -13.94 7.77 -20.72
N ASP A 610 -14.81 7.99 -21.72
CA ASP A 610 -15.41 9.31 -21.98
C ASP A 610 -16.29 9.80 -20.81
N THR A 611 -17.06 8.88 -20.22
CA THR A 611 -17.89 9.17 -19.04
C THR A 611 -17.03 9.61 -17.85
N LEU A 612 -15.91 8.90 -17.62
CA LEU A 612 -14.95 9.27 -16.56
C LEU A 612 -14.31 10.62 -16.83
N LEU A 613 -13.84 10.87 -18.06
CA LEU A 613 -13.24 12.14 -18.42
C LEU A 613 -14.22 13.31 -18.27
N SER A 614 -15.48 13.15 -18.66
CA SER A 614 -16.52 14.16 -18.41
C SER A 614 -16.75 14.42 -16.92
N GLN A 615 -16.69 13.38 -16.08
CA GLN A 615 -16.74 13.56 -14.62
C GLN A 615 -15.51 14.33 -14.11
N PHE A 616 -14.31 14.01 -14.60
CA PHE A 616 -13.08 14.70 -14.21
C PHE A 616 -13.10 16.16 -14.65
N GLU A 617 -13.59 16.46 -15.85
CA GLU A 617 -13.83 17.83 -16.33
C GLU A 617 -14.77 18.61 -15.42
N ASN A 618 -15.81 17.97 -14.89
CA ASN A 618 -16.72 18.62 -13.95
C ASN A 618 -16.07 18.84 -12.57
N ILE A 619 -15.21 17.92 -12.12
CA ILE A 619 -14.45 18.08 -10.86
C ILE A 619 -13.52 19.29 -10.95
N ILE A 620 -12.79 19.44 -12.06
CA ILE A 620 -11.84 20.55 -12.21
C ILE A 620 -12.53 21.92 -12.33
N LYS A 621 -13.78 21.96 -12.82
CA LYS A 621 -14.59 23.19 -13.01
C LYS A 621 -15.24 23.71 -11.72
N LYS A 622 -15.52 22.83 -10.76
CA LYS A 622 -15.96 23.24 -9.41
C LYS A 622 -14.85 23.98 -8.68
#